data_AF-A0A942JCR2-F1
#
_entry.id   AF-A0A942JCR2-F1
#
_cell.length_a   1.000
_cell.length_b   1.000
_cell.length_c   1.000
_cell.angle_alpha   90.00
_cell.angle_beta   90.00
_cell.angle_gamma   90.00
#
_symmetry.space_group_name_H-M   'P 1'
#
loop_
_entity.id
_entity.type
_entity.pdbx_description
1 polymer ?
#
loop_
_entity_poly.entity_id
_entity_poly.type
_entity_poly.pdbx_seq_one_letter_code
_entity_poly.pdbx_strand_id
1 'polypeptide(L)'
;MSQPSLPPPGSPPGPPPPPPAGDPAWPAGRRYGARAADAFPVPFSVMDGIVFVLWTIAAQLVVILPAVVLGLVDEDSGAVMLLLVVVAQLLGLGGGLGYLAARQRLSWRLFGPARPSGLLAAYGLVVGIAGFILVNAIILLVTALTGPVEAPDQQLLNDVTAGGASTLLAIVAAVVMAPIIEEIAFRGVLFQALRRRVGMWPAAVVSGVVFAAVHVEVTQPLYSFGLLALGVGLAWSLHRFGSVLVPIIGHAVFNAISVGLTLLGSRFLDTV
;
A
#
# COMPACT_ATOMS: atom_id res chain seq x y z
N MET A 1 73.09 -1.82 -44.92
CA MET A 1 71.64 -2.01 -45.15
C MET A 1 71.00 -2.41 -43.83
N SER A 2 70.38 -1.47 -43.14
CA SER A 2 69.69 -1.68 -41.86
C SER A 2 68.25 -2.14 -42.15
N GLN A 3 67.86 -3.29 -41.61
CA GLN A 3 66.50 -3.81 -41.72
C GLN A 3 65.52 -2.95 -40.90
N PRO A 4 64.28 -2.71 -41.37
CA PRO A 4 63.26 -2.01 -40.59
C PRO A 4 62.76 -2.92 -39.46
N SER A 5 62.70 -2.41 -38.24
CA SER A 5 62.12 -3.11 -37.10
C SER A 5 60.60 -3.23 -37.24
N LEU A 6 60.07 -4.44 -37.06
CA LEU A 6 58.63 -4.70 -37.07
C LEU A 6 57.94 -3.97 -35.91
N PRO A 7 56.73 -3.41 -36.12
CA PRO A 7 55.95 -2.80 -35.04
C PRO A 7 55.54 -3.86 -34.01
N PRO A 8 55.45 -3.49 -32.72
CA PRO A 8 55.05 -4.42 -31.67
C PRO A 8 53.62 -4.94 -31.92
N PRO A 9 53.33 -6.21 -31.58
CA PRO A 9 51.99 -6.76 -31.72
C PRO A 9 51.00 -5.94 -30.90
N GLY A 10 49.91 -5.51 -31.55
CA GLY A 10 48.83 -4.78 -30.89
C GLY A 10 48.26 -5.59 -29.74
N SER A 11 47.90 -4.91 -28.65
CA SER A 11 47.27 -5.51 -27.48
C SER A 11 46.09 -6.38 -27.89
N PRO A 12 45.93 -7.61 -27.36
CA PRO A 12 44.76 -8.41 -27.65
C PRO A 12 43.50 -7.61 -27.28
N PRO A 13 42.43 -7.69 -28.10
CA PRO A 13 41.19 -7.00 -27.80
C PRO A 13 40.71 -7.43 -26.42
N GLY A 14 40.41 -6.44 -25.57
CA GLY A 14 39.89 -6.70 -24.23
C GLY A 14 38.60 -7.53 -24.29
N PRO A 15 38.25 -8.22 -23.19
CA PRO A 15 36.98 -8.94 -23.13
C PRO A 15 35.82 -7.99 -23.46
N PRO A 16 34.80 -8.47 -24.20
CA PRO A 16 33.64 -7.64 -24.51
C PRO A 16 33.02 -7.12 -23.20
N PRO A 17 32.51 -5.87 -23.19
CA PRO A 17 31.85 -5.33 -22.02
C PRO A 17 30.71 -6.27 -21.59
N PRO A 18 30.47 -6.43 -20.28
CA PRO A 18 29.34 -7.21 -19.81
C PRO A 18 28.06 -6.65 -20.44
N PRO A 19 27.10 -7.51 -20.83
CA PRO A 19 25.84 -7.04 -21.35
C PRO A 19 25.22 -6.03 -20.36
N PRO A 20 24.52 -4.99 -20.85
CA PRO A 20 23.77 -4.10 -19.97
C PRO A 20 22.93 -4.98 -19.05
N ALA A 21 22.93 -4.70 -17.74
CA ALA A 21 22.13 -5.46 -16.79
C ALA A 21 20.65 -5.31 -17.17
N GLY A 22 20.15 -6.22 -18.02
CA GLY A 22 18.75 -6.30 -18.38
C GLY A 22 17.93 -6.53 -17.12
N ASP A 23 16.67 -6.12 -17.15
CA ASP A 23 15.76 -6.43 -16.06
C ASP A 23 15.77 -7.96 -15.81
N PRO A 24 15.94 -8.41 -14.56
CA PRO A 24 16.01 -9.82 -14.26
C PRO A 24 14.69 -10.47 -14.69
N ALA A 25 14.78 -11.53 -15.49
CA ALA A 25 13.61 -12.33 -15.83
C ALA A 25 12.95 -12.87 -14.54
N TRP A 26 11.63 -13.06 -14.58
CA TRP A 26 10.89 -13.76 -13.53
C TRP A 26 11.63 -15.06 -13.18
N PRO A 27 12.13 -15.24 -11.94
CA PRO A 27 12.92 -16.42 -11.61
C PRO A 27 12.08 -17.68 -11.87
N ALA A 28 12.63 -18.64 -12.61
CA ALA A 28 11.94 -19.85 -13.06
C ALA A 28 11.62 -20.87 -11.95
N GLY A 29 11.64 -20.47 -10.67
CA GLY A 29 11.40 -21.35 -9.54
C GLY A 29 11.26 -20.62 -8.22
N ARG A 30 10.39 -21.16 -7.35
CA ARG A 30 10.15 -20.67 -5.99
C ARG A 30 11.32 -21.06 -5.08
N ARG A 31 12.26 -20.15 -4.85
CA ARG A 31 13.08 -20.20 -3.63
C ARG A 31 12.61 -19.12 -2.69
N TYR A 32 11.64 -19.51 -1.85
CA TYR A 32 11.15 -18.68 -0.75
C TYR A 32 12.09 -18.80 0.45
N GLY A 33 12.50 -17.66 1.01
CA GLY A 33 13.39 -17.60 2.16
C GLY A 33 14.81 -17.23 1.75
N ALA A 34 15.22 -16.01 2.09
CA ALA A 34 16.54 -15.40 1.92
C ALA A 34 17.11 -15.35 0.47
N ARG A 35 17.45 -14.13 0.01
CA ARG A 35 18.05 -13.76 -1.29
C ARG A 35 17.15 -13.60 -2.52
N ALA A 36 15.88 -14.02 -2.51
CA ALA A 36 14.96 -13.75 -3.64
C ALA A 36 14.62 -12.26 -3.80
N ALA A 37 14.50 -11.52 -2.68
CA ALA A 37 14.31 -10.06 -2.69
C ALA A 37 15.57 -9.31 -3.15
N ASP A 38 16.76 -9.85 -2.91
CA ASP A 38 18.03 -9.30 -3.38
C ASP A 38 18.24 -9.55 -4.87
N ALA A 39 17.65 -10.62 -5.41
CA ALA A 39 17.61 -10.91 -6.85
C ALA A 39 16.57 -10.05 -7.61
N PHE A 40 15.65 -9.39 -6.90
CA PHE A 40 14.62 -8.56 -7.48
C PHE A 40 14.49 -7.18 -6.78
N PRO A 41 15.57 -6.38 -6.74
CA PRO A 41 15.58 -5.10 -6.06
C PRO A 41 14.63 -4.12 -6.73
N VAL A 42 13.84 -3.39 -5.94
CA VAL A 42 13.11 -2.22 -6.44
C VAL A 42 14.05 -1.03 -6.63
N PRO A 43 13.83 -0.17 -7.64
CA PRO A 43 14.68 1.00 -7.90
C PRO A 43 14.41 2.18 -6.95
N PHE A 44 13.52 2.01 -5.97
CA PHE A 44 13.07 3.08 -5.08
C PHE A 44 14.06 3.34 -3.94
N SER A 45 14.31 4.62 -3.69
CA SER A 45 15.01 5.14 -2.52
C SER A 45 14.02 5.49 -1.41
N VAL A 46 14.51 5.64 -0.17
CA VAL A 46 13.67 6.05 0.96
C VAL A 46 13.02 7.42 0.70
N MET A 47 13.74 8.32 0.04
CA MET A 47 13.20 9.62 -0.36
C MET A 47 12.04 9.49 -1.35
N ASP A 48 12.11 8.55 -2.31
CA ASP A 48 10.99 8.33 -3.22
C ASP A 48 9.73 7.87 -2.47
N GLY A 49 9.89 6.99 -1.48
CA GLY A 49 8.79 6.54 -0.61
C GLY A 49 8.20 7.68 0.22
N ILE A 50 9.05 8.52 0.82
CA ILE A 50 8.62 9.68 1.59
C ILE A 50 7.86 10.67 0.69
N VAL A 51 8.41 11.01 -0.48
CA VAL A 51 7.76 11.94 -1.42
C VAL A 51 6.44 11.37 -1.91
N PHE A 52 6.36 10.08 -2.22
CA PHE A 52 5.11 9.45 -2.63
C PHE A 52 4.03 9.58 -1.54
N VAL A 53 4.38 9.22 -0.29
CA VAL A 53 3.43 9.30 0.83
C VAL A 53 3.01 10.75 1.11
N LEU A 54 3.97 11.69 1.17
CA LEU A 54 3.66 13.10 1.36
C LEU A 54 2.79 13.65 0.23
N TRP A 55 3.01 13.22 -1.01
CA TRP A 55 2.16 13.58 -2.13
C TRP A 55 0.73 13.04 -1.98
N THR A 56 0.55 11.79 -1.54
CA THR A 56 -0.78 11.23 -1.29
C THR A 56 -1.52 11.98 -0.18
N ILE A 57 -0.83 12.39 0.88
CA ILE A 57 -1.40 13.23 1.95
C ILE A 57 -1.73 14.63 1.42
N ALA A 58 -0.81 15.25 0.68
CA ALA A 58 -1.03 16.57 0.10
C ALA A 58 -2.21 16.58 -0.87
N ALA A 59 -2.40 15.52 -1.67
CA ALA A 59 -3.55 15.39 -2.56
C ALA A 59 -4.88 15.37 -1.78
N GLN A 60 -4.94 14.67 -0.64
CA GLN A 60 -6.11 14.70 0.26
C GLN A 60 -6.37 16.11 0.78
N LEU A 61 -5.33 16.78 1.30
CA LEU A 61 -5.48 18.13 1.84
C LEU A 61 -5.88 19.15 0.76
N VAL A 62 -5.27 19.12 -0.43
CA VAL A 62 -5.53 20.08 -1.50
C VAL A 62 -6.93 19.94 -2.09
N VAL A 63 -7.48 18.73 -2.14
CA VAL A 63 -8.82 18.47 -2.70
C VAL A 63 -9.92 18.68 -1.66
N ILE A 64 -9.73 18.16 -0.45
CA ILE A 64 -10.80 18.12 0.56
C ILE A 64 -10.83 19.41 1.39
N LEU A 65 -9.67 19.93 1.83
CA LEU A 65 -9.63 21.06 2.78
C LEU A 65 -10.28 22.33 2.21
N PRO A 66 -10.03 22.76 0.96
CA PRO A 66 -10.70 23.95 0.42
C PRO A 66 -12.21 23.75 0.30
N ALA A 67 -12.66 22.55 -0.06
CA ALA A 67 -14.08 22.25 -0.19
C ALA A 67 -14.81 22.38 1.15
N VAL A 68 -14.19 21.92 2.24
CA VAL A 68 -14.70 22.07 3.60
C VAL A 68 -14.62 23.52 4.08
N VAL A 69 -13.44 24.16 3.97
CA VAL A 69 -13.20 25.53 4.49
C VAL A 69 -14.06 26.58 3.79
N LEU A 70 -14.32 26.41 2.50
CA LEU A 70 -15.15 27.32 1.72
C LEU A 70 -16.65 27.01 1.84
N GLY A 71 -17.04 25.97 2.60
CA GLY A 71 -18.44 25.56 2.73
C GLY A 71 -19.05 25.09 1.41
N LEU A 72 -18.24 24.49 0.52
CA LEU A 72 -18.72 23.95 -0.76
C LEU A 72 -19.34 22.56 -0.61
N VAL A 73 -19.13 21.93 0.55
CA VAL A 73 -19.66 20.61 0.90
C VAL A 73 -20.22 20.72 2.31
N ASP A 74 -21.53 20.53 2.43
CA ASP A 74 -22.17 20.37 3.73
C ASP A 74 -21.74 19.03 4.34
N GLU A 75 -21.63 18.95 5.67
CA GLU A 75 -21.27 17.71 6.37
C GLU A 75 -22.23 16.54 6.03
N ASP A 76 -23.48 16.87 5.66
CA ASP A 76 -24.50 15.92 5.22
C ASP A 76 -24.35 15.44 3.76
N SER A 77 -23.48 16.07 2.96
CA SER A 77 -23.27 15.75 1.55
C SER A 77 -22.28 14.60 1.34
N GLY A 78 -22.53 13.45 1.97
CA GLY A 78 -21.65 12.27 1.96
C GLY A 78 -21.19 11.84 0.56
N ALA A 79 -22.09 11.88 -0.44
CA ALA A 79 -21.74 11.55 -1.83
C ALA A 79 -20.70 12.50 -2.46
N VAL A 80 -20.74 13.80 -2.14
CA VAL A 80 -19.78 14.78 -2.65
C VAL A 80 -18.44 14.61 -1.93
N MET A 81 -18.45 14.43 -0.61
CA MET A 81 -17.25 14.15 0.16
C MET A 81 -16.55 12.88 -0.35
N LEU A 82 -17.30 11.80 -0.55
CA LEU A 82 -16.81 10.55 -1.11
C LEU A 82 -16.19 10.75 -2.50
N LEU A 83 -16.82 11.55 -3.36
CA LEU A 83 -16.25 11.87 -4.67
C LEU A 83 -14.93 12.63 -4.54
N LEU A 84 -14.83 13.60 -3.63
CA LEU A 84 -13.60 14.33 -3.36
C LEU A 84 -12.49 13.40 -2.85
N VAL A 85 -12.80 12.47 -1.95
CA VAL A 85 -11.86 11.44 -1.47
C VAL A 85 -11.37 10.56 -2.63
N VAL A 86 -12.27 10.10 -3.50
CA VAL A 86 -11.92 9.31 -4.70
C VAL A 86 -10.99 10.11 -5.62
N VAL A 87 -11.31 11.37 -5.90
CA VAL A 87 -10.47 12.25 -6.72
C VAL A 87 -9.09 12.46 -6.09
N ALA A 88 -9.05 12.74 -4.80
CA ALA A 88 -7.81 12.93 -4.05
C ALA A 88 -6.92 11.68 -4.08
N GLN A 89 -7.51 10.49 -3.89
CA GLN A 89 -6.79 9.22 -3.99
C GLN A 89 -6.20 9.00 -5.39
N LEU A 90 -6.96 9.27 -6.45
CA LEU A 90 -6.49 9.15 -7.82
C LEU A 90 -5.37 10.14 -8.15
N LEU A 91 -5.46 11.39 -7.66
CA LEU A 91 -4.39 12.38 -7.80
C LEU A 91 -3.14 12.01 -6.98
N GLY A 92 -3.34 11.43 -5.80
CA GLY A 92 -2.26 10.89 -4.97
C GLY A 92 -1.50 9.78 -5.68
N LEU A 93 -2.21 8.77 -6.19
CA LEU A 93 -1.60 7.68 -6.97
C LEU A 93 -0.94 8.22 -8.25
N GLY A 94 -1.69 9.01 -9.03
CA GLY A 94 -1.26 9.52 -10.32
C GLY A 94 0.00 10.38 -10.21
N GLY A 95 0.04 11.32 -9.27
CA GLY A 95 1.21 12.17 -9.06
C GLY A 95 2.40 11.43 -8.45
N GLY A 96 2.17 10.45 -7.55
CA GLY A 96 3.23 9.59 -7.05
C GLY A 96 3.87 8.72 -8.14
N LEU A 97 3.04 8.09 -8.99
CA LEU A 97 3.52 7.33 -10.16
C LEU A 97 4.19 8.24 -11.20
N GLY A 98 3.64 9.44 -11.44
CA GLY A 98 4.21 10.46 -12.33
C GLY A 98 5.57 10.94 -11.85
N TYR A 99 5.74 11.18 -10.55
CA TYR A 99 7.02 11.50 -9.93
C TYR A 99 8.05 10.39 -10.16
N LEU A 100 7.68 9.13 -9.91
CA LEU A 100 8.57 7.99 -10.17
C LEU A 100 8.92 7.85 -11.65
N ALA A 101 7.96 8.09 -12.55
CA ALA A 101 8.18 8.05 -13.99
C ALA A 101 9.14 9.17 -14.45
N ALA A 102 8.94 10.40 -13.97
CA ALA A 102 9.83 11.53 -14.26
C ALA A 102 11.27 11.31 -13.79
N ARG A 103 11.45 10.50 -12.73
CA ARG A 103 12.75 10.08 -12.20
C ARG A 103 13.32 8.82 -12.88
N GLN A 104 12.62 8.27 -13.88
CA GLN A 104 12.94 7.00 -14.55
C GLN A 104 13.08 5.82 -13.56
N ARG A 105 12.31 5.86 -12.47
CA ARG A 105 12.28 4.82 -11.43
C ARG A 105 11.00 4.00 -11.41
N LEU A 106 9.96 4.41 -12.13
CA LEU A 106 8.74 3.62 -12.24
C LEU A 106 9.07 2.26 -12.88
N SER A 107 8.74 1.18 -12.19
CA SER A 107 9.11 -0.16 -12.60
C SER A 107 8.05 -1.18 -12.21
N TRP A 108 7.72 -2.07 -13.14
CA TRP A 108 6.86 -3.23 -12.91
C TRP A 108 7.36 -4.13 -11.78
N ARG A 109 8.62 -3.99 -11.37
CA ARG A 109 9.24 -4.70 -10.26
C ARG A 109 8.55 -4.46 -8.91
N LEU A 110 7.67 -3.44 -8.81
CA LEU A 110 6.79 -3.25 -7.67
C LEU A 110 5.84 -4.44 -7.42
N PHE A 111 5.45 -5.17 -8.48
CA PHE A 111 4.63 -6.38 -8.37
C PHE A 111 5.41 -7.62 -7.90
N GLY A 112 6.74 -7.49 -7.78
CA GLY A 112 7.65 -8.51 -7.31
C GLY A 112 7.86 -9.66 -8.29
N PRO A 113 8.72 -10.64 -7.97
CA PRO A 113 9.07 -11.76 -8.86
C PRO A 113 8.03 -12.90 -8.89
N ALA A 114 6.89 -12.78 -8.20
CA ALA A 114 5.84 -13.79 -8.25
C ALA A 114 4.72 -13.38 -9.21
N ARG A 115 4.44 -14.21 -10.22
CA ARG A 115 3.33 -13.96 -11.15
C ARG A 115 1.99 -14.04 -10.42
N PRO A 116 0.98 -13.24 -10.83
CA PRO A 116 -0.38 -13.41 -10.34
C PRO A 116 -0.82 -14.88 -10.47
N SER A 117 -1.31 -15.45 -9.38
CA SER A 117 -1.79 -16.83 -9.36
C SER A 117 -2.85 -16.99 -8.27
N GLY A 118 -3.73 -17.99 -8.41
CA GLY A 118 -4.77 -18.28 -7.41
C GLY A 118 -4.20 -18.55 -6.02
N LEU A 119 -2.94 -19.02 -5.93
CA LEU A 119 -2.28 -19.21 -4.64
C LEU A 119 -1.92 -17.88 -3.95
N LEU A 120 -1.45 -16.87 -4.70
CA LEU A 120 -1.22 -15.54 -4.12
C LEU A 120 -2.54 -14.92 -3.64
N ALA A 121 -3.63 -15.16 -4.37
CA ALA A 121 -4.96 -14.75 -3.95
C ALA A 121 -5.41 -15.47 -2.66
N ALA A 122 -5.17 -16.79 -2.55
CA ALA A 122 -5.45 -17.55 -1.34
C ALA A 122 -4.64 -17.05 -0.13
N TYR A 123 -3.36 -16.71 -0.32
CA TYR A 123 -2.57 -16.09 0.75
C TYR A 123 -3.09 -14.71 1.14
N GLY A 124 -3.49 -13.89 0.17
CA GLY A 124 -4.12 -12.60 0.44
C GLY A 124 -5.39 -12.75 1.27
N LEU A 125 -6.28 -13.70 0.89
CA LEU A 125 -7.49 -14.01 1.64
C LEU A 125 -7.21 -14.37 3.09
N VAL A 126 -6.26 -15.29 3.33
CA VAL A 126 -5.88 -15.71 4.69
C VAL A 126 -5.30 -14.54 5.49
N VAL A 127 -4.43 -13.74 4.87
CA VAL A 127 -3.83 -12.55 5.51
C VAL A 127 -4.91 -11.53 5.88
N GLY A 128 -5.89 -11.29 5.01
CA GLY A 128 -6.99 -10.36 5.27
C GLY A 128 -7.89 -10.81 6.42
N ILE A 129 -8.29 -12.09 6.44
CA ILE A 129 -9.10 -12.66 7.52
C ILE A 129 -8.33 -12.62 8.85
N ALA A 130 -7.06 -13.02 8.85
CA ALA A 130 -6.22 -12.97 10.04
C ALA A 130 -6.01 -11.52 10.53
N GLY A 131 -5.83 -10.57 9.59
CA GLY A 131 -5.77 -9.15 9.89
C GLY A 131 -7.05 -8.63 10.54
N PHE A 132 -8.21 -9.01 10.01
CA PHE A 132 -9.50 -8.64 10.59
C PHE A 132 -9.66 -9.14 12.03
N ILE A 133 -9.36 -10.43 12.26
CA ILE A 133 -9.42 -11.03 13.60
C ILE A 133 -8.45 -10.32 14.55
N LEU A 134 -7.21 -10.07 14.11
CA LEU A 134 -6.18 -9.43 14.92
C LEU A 134 -6.56 -7.99 15.31
N VAL A 135 -7.03 -7.19 14.34
CA VAL A 135 -7.47 -5.81 14.59
C VAL A 135 -8.60 -5.80 15.62
N ASN A 136 -9.62 -6.64 15.44
CA ASN A 136 -10.75 -6.70 16.38
C ASN A 136 -10.34 -7.23 17.76
N ALA A 137 -9.42 -8.20 17.83
CA ALA A 137 -8.87 -8.66 19.11
C ALA A 137 -8.11 -7.55 19.86
N ILE A 138 -7.36 -6.71 19.13
CA ILE A 138 -6.68 -5.54 19.71
C ILE A 138 -7.70 -4.52 20.19
N ILE A 139 -8.73 -4.23 19.40
CA ILE A 139 -9.81 -3.31 19.81
C ILE A 139 -10.48 -3.81 21.09
N LEU A 140 -10.88 -5.08 21.14
CA LEU A 140 -11.48 -5.70 22.33
C LEU A 140 -10.56 -5.63 23.55
N LEU A 141 -9.26 -5.87 23.37
CA LEU A 141 -8.28 -5.76 24.44
C LEU A 141 -8.17 -4.31 24.95
N VAL A 142 -8.08 -3.34 24.04
CA VAL A 142 -8.04 -1.91 24.40
C VAL A 142 -9.29 -1.54 25.17
N THR A 143 -10.49 -1.87 24.65
CA THR A 143 -11.77 -1.61 25.33
C THR A 143 -11.84 -2.26 26.72
N ALA A 144 -11.33 -3.49 26.87
CA ALA A 144 -11.28 -4.16 28.17
C ALA A 144 -10.35 -3.46 29.17
N LEU A 145 -9.28 -2.80 28.69
CA LEU A 145 -8.30 -2.12 29.53
C LEU A 145 -8.64 -0.66 29.82
N THR A 146 -9.33 0.03 28.90
CA THR A 146 -9.59 1.47 28.97
C THR A 146 -11.06 1.84 29.13
N GLY A 147 -11.96 0.85 29.09
CA GLY A 147 -13.40 1.06 29.03
C GLY A 147 -13.90 1.27 27.59
N PRO A 148 -15.22 1.46 27.41
CA PRO A 148 -15.82 1.73 26.11
C PRO A 148 -15.12 2.91 25.44
N VAL A 149 -14.64 2.67 24.23
CA VAL A 149 -14.13 3.72 23.37
C VAL A 149 -15.26 4.06 22.41
N GLU A 150 -15.51 5.35 22.17
CA GLU A 150 -16.48 5.76 21.15
C GLU A 150 -16.09 5.11 19.81
N ALA A 151 -17.10 4.83 18.96
CA ALA A 151 -16.84 4.34 17.62
C ALA A 151 -16.20 5.47 16.78
N PRO A 152 -15.37 5.16 15.78
CA PRO A 152 -14.86 6.15 14.84
C PRO A 152 -16.00 6.92 14.16
N ASP A 153 -15.68 8.12 13.64
CA ASP A 153 -16.64 8.93 12.90
C ASP A 153 -17.37 8.08 11.85
N GLN A 154 -18.69 8.17 11.89
CA GLN A 154 -19.57 7.26 11.20
C GLN A 154 -19.77 7.66 9.73
N GLN A 155 -18.97 8.61 9.21
CA GLN A 155 -19.08 9.12 7.85
C GLN A 155 -18.98 8.01 6.79
N LEU A 156 -18.02 7.08 6.94
CA LEU A 156 -17.94 5.91 6.05
C LEU A 156 -19.18 5.01 6.18
N LEU A 157 -19.74 4.87 7.40
CA LEU A 157 -20.97 4.10 7.63
C LEU A 157 -22.16 4.77 6.93
N ASN A 158 -22.27 6.10 7.04
CA ASN A 158 -23.31 6.89 6.39
C ASN A 158 -23.21 6.76 4.87
N ASP A 159 -22.00 6.82 4.31
CA ASP A 159 -21.76 6.68 2.87
C ASP A 159 -22.11 5.27 2.35
N VAL A 160 -21.74 4.21 3.09
CA VAL A 160 -22.09 2.84 2.66
C VAL A 160 -23.57 2.51 2.88
N THR A 161 -24.25 3.14 3.84
CA THR A 161 -25.67 2.89 4.13
C THR A 161 -26.64 3.81 3.37
N ALA A 162 -26.15 4.86 2.71
CA ALA A 162 -26.96 5.83 1.94
C ALA A 162 -27.81 5.22 0.80
N GLY A 163 -27.48 4.02 0.33
CA GLY A 163 -28.21 3.30 -0.72
C GLY A 163 -27.90 3.76 -2.15
N GLY A 164 -28.24 2.92 -3.14
CA GLY A 164 -28.07 3.26 -4.55
C GLY A 164 -26.61 3.40 -5.01
N ALA A 165 -26.32 4.41 -5.82
CA ALA A 165 -25.02 4.60 -6.47
C ALA A 165 -23.90 5.05 -5.50
N SER A 166 -24.23 5.77 -4.43
CA SER A 166 -23.27 6.20 -3.40
C SER A 166 -22.71 5.01 -2.63
N THR A 167 -23.54 4.05 -2.22
CA THR A 167 -23.09 2.80 -1.60
C THR A 167 -22.12 2.03 -2.50
N LEU A 168 -22.43 1.89 -3.79
CA LEU A 168 -21.55 1.19 -4.72
C LEU A 168 -20.20 1.91 -4.86
N LEU A 169 -20.21 3.24 -4.99
CA LEU A 169 -19.00 4.04 -5.04
C LEU A 169 -18.18 3.89 -3.75
N ALA A 170 -18.82 3.92 -2.58
CA ALA A 170 -18.16 3.78 -1.28
C ALA A 170 -17.50 2.40 -1.13
N ILE A 171 -18.20 1.34 -1.53
CA ILE A 171 -17.66 -0.03 -1.55
C ILE A 171 -16.45 -0.11 -2.48
N VAL A 172 -16.55 0.41 -3.71
CA VAL A 172 -15.43 0.36 -4.67
C VAL A 172 -14.24 1.18 -4.16
N ALA A 173 -14.49 2.36 -3.60
CA ALA A 173 -13.46 3.23 -3.03
C ALA A 173 -12.74 2.53 -1.87
N ALA A 174 -13.48 1.99 -0.90
CA ALA A 174 -12.92 1.38 0.30
C ALA A 174 -12.32 -0.02 0.07
N VAL A 175 -12.95 -0.86 -0.75
CA VAL A 175 -12.56 -2.28 -0.91
C VAL A 175 -11.57 -2.49 -2.06
N VAL A 176 -11.54 -1.62 -3.05
CA VAL A 176 -10.70 -1.80 -4.24
C VAL A 176 -9.67 -0.69 -4.36
N MET A 177 -10.10 0.57 -4.45
CA MET A 177 -9.19 1.68 -4.73
C MET A 177 -8.20 1.92 -3.60
N ALA A 178 -8.69 2.11 -2.37
CA ALA A 178 -7.85 2.38 -1.21
C ALA A 178 -6.78 1.28 -1.02
N PRO A 179 -7.12 -0.02 -0.97
CA PRO A 179 -6.13 -1.10 -0.90
C PRO A 179 -5.08 -1.06 -2.01
N ILE A 180 -5.46 -0.79 -3.26
CA ILE A 180 -4.49 -0.70 -4.36
C ILE A 180 -3.53 0.48 -4.13
N ILE A 181 -4.08 1.65 -3.85
CA ILE A 181 -3.31 2.90 -3.76
C ILE A 181 -2.39 2.89 -2.55
N GLU A 182 -2.93 2.53 -1.39
CA GLU A 182 -2.21 2.50 -0.12
C GLU A 182 -1.13 1.42 -0.11
N GLU A 183 -1.43 0.21 -0.59
CA GLU A 183 -0.41 -0.84 -0.64
C GLU A 183 0.70 -0.54 -1.65
N ILE A 184 0.42 0.16 -2.76
CA ILE A 184 1.48 0.64 -3.65
C ILE A 184 2.37 1.66 -2.93
N ALA A 185 1.78 2.68 -2.29
CA ALA A 185 2.54 3.74 -1.63
C ALA A 185 3.33 3.23 -0.42
N PHE A 186 2.65 2.60 0.54
CA PHE A 186 3.24 2.18 1.81
C PHE A 186 4.07 0.90 1.67
N ARG A 187 3.58 -0.11 0.96
CA ARG A 187 4.24 -1.44 0.91
C ARG A 187 5.13 -1.53 -0.33
N GLY A 188 4.61 -1.20 -1.50
CA GLY A 188 5.31 -1.26 -2.78
C GLY A 188 6.54 -0.35 -2.85
N VAL A 189 6.42 0.89 -2.36
CA VAL A 189 7.48 1.90 -2.42
C VAL A 189 8.17 2.11 -1.06
N LEU A 190 7.48 2.64 -0.05
CA LEU A 190 8.09 3.06 1.21
C LEU A 190 8.74 1.90 1.99
N PHE A 191 7.98 0.86 2.30
CA PHE A 191 8.48 -0.32 3.02
C PHE A 191 9.63 -1.00 2.26
N GLN A 192 9.49 -1.23 0.95
CA GLN A 192 10.56 -1.88 0.19
C GLN A 192 11.84 -1.04 0.16
N ALA A 193 11.74 0.29 0.08
CA ALA A 193 12.88 1.18 0.16
C ALA A 193 13.54 1.15 1.55
N LEU A 194 12.75 1.21 2.62
CA LEU A 194 13.24 1.13 4.01
C LEU A 194 13.87 -0.22 4.31
N ARG A 195 13.27 -1.32 3.88
CA ARG A 195 13.76 -2.68 4.13
C ARG A 195 15.19 -2.87 3.66
N ARG A 196 15.57 -2.26 2.54
CA ARG A 196 16.94 -2.33 2.00
C ARG A 196 17.97 -1.61 2.87
N ARG A 197 17.53 -0.69 3.73
CA ARG A 197 18.39 0.11 4.61
C ARG A 197 18.44 -0.45 6.03
N VAL A 198 17.30 -0.83 6.59
CA VAL A 198 17.16 -1.16 8.02
C VAL A 198 16.65 -2.58 8.29
N GLY A 199 16.46 -3.40 7.25
CA GLY A 199 15.95 -4.76 7.38
C GLY A 199 14.42 -4.83 7.50
N MET A 200 13.88 -6.04 7.64
CA MET A 200 12.45 -6.32 7.52
C MET A 200 11.62 -5.73 8.66
N TRP A 201 11.92 -6.06 9.92
CA TRP A 201 11.09 -5.66 11.06
C TRP A 201 11.07 -4.15 11.30
N PRO A 202 12.21 -3.43 11.34
CA PRO A 202 12.19 -1.98 11.53
C PRO A 202 11.46 -1.27 10.38
N ALA A 203 11.66 -1.71 9.13
CA ALA A 203 10.94 -1.15 7.99
C ALA A 203 9.43 -1.39 8.07
N ALA A 204 9.01 -2.60 8.49
CA ALA A 204 7.61 -2.94 8.64
C ALA A 204 6.95 -2.06 9.71
N VAL A 205 7.59 -1.90 10.87
CA VAL A 205 7.10 -1.03 11.95
C VAL A 205 7.03 0.42 11.49
N VAL A 206 8.08 0.98 10.88
CA VAL A 206 8.07 2.37 10.41
C VAL A 206 6.97 2.59 9.36
N SER A 207 6.87 1.72 8.35
CA SER A 207 5.80 1.84 7.35
C SER A 207 4.41 1.67 7.94
N GLY A 208 4.25 0.78 8.93
CA GLY A 208 2.99 0.54 9.64
C GLY A 208 2.60 1.70 10.54
N VAL A 209 3.56 2.38 11.18
CA VAL A 209 3.33 3.59 11.97
C VAL A 209 2.86 4.72 11.06
N VAL A 210 3.52 4.94 9.92
CA VAL A 210 3.10 5.95 8.95
C VAL A 210 1.70 5.64 8.40
N PHE A 211 1.44 4.36 8.07
CA PHE A 211 0.12 3.90 7.65
C PHE A 211 -0.94 4.18 8.72
N ALA A 212 -0.72 3.79 9.98
CA ALA A 212 -1.67 4.06 11.05
C ALA A 212 -1.85 5.57 11.30
N ALA A 213 -0.77 6.35 11.24
CA ALA A 213 -0.77 7.78 11.51
C ALA A 213 -1.64 8.59 10.53
N VAL A 214 -1.70 8.21 9.25
CA VAL A 214 -2.54 8.92 8.26
C VAL A 214 -4.03 8.58 8.38
N HIS A 215 -4.37 7.56 9.16
CA HIS A 215 -5.75 7.14 9.45
C HIS A 215 -6.23 7.61 10.83
N VAL A 216 -5.41 8.37 11.57
CA VAL A 216 -5.75 8.80 12.93
C VAL A 216 -6.85 9.84 12.87
N GLU A 217 -8.03 9.47 13.33
CA GLU A 217 -8.95 10.44 13.93
C GLU A 217 -8.35 10.92 15.24
N VAL A 218 -8.26 12.24 15.39
CA VAL A 218 -7.61 12.92 16.53
C VAL A 218 -8.21 12.47 17.88
N THR A 219 -9.44 11.99 17.88
CA THR A 219 -10.20 11.56 19.05
C THR A 219 -9.84 10.15 19.54
N GLN A 220 -9.21 9.30 18.72
CA GLN A 220 -9.14 7.85 19.00
C GLN A 220 -7.76 7.19 18.71
N PRO A 221 -6.66 7.70 19.31
CA PRO A 221 -5.30 7.23 19.01
C PRO A 221 -5.03 5.76 19.37
N LEU A 222 -5.84 5.14 20.23
CA LEU A 222 -5.65 3.74 20.63
C LEU A 222 -6.13 2.74 19.56
N TYR A 223 -7.08 3.11 18.68
CA TYR A 223 -7.48 2.29 17.53
C TYR A 223 -6.34 2.12 16.52
N SER A 224 -5.42 3.09 16.47
CA SER A 224 -4.23 3.08 15.64
C SER A 224 -3.30 1.89 15.90
N PHE A 225 -3.39 1.23 17.07
CA PHE A 225 -2.63 0.00 17.34
C PHE A 225 -3.11 -1.17 16.48
N GLY A 226 -4.42 -1.27 16.22
CA GLY A 226 -4.97 -2.26 15.28
C GLY A 226 -4.47 -2.01 13.87
N LEU A 227 -4.54 -0.76 13.41
CA LEU A 227 -4.05 -0.36 12.07
C LEU A 227 -2.54 -0.54 11.93
N LEU A 228 -1.75 -0.29 12.98
CA LEU A 228 -0.32 -0.57 13.01
C LEU A 228 -0.06 -2.08 12.86
N ALA A 229 -0.81 -2.92 13.58
CA ALA A 229 -0.66 -4.38 13.50
C ALA A 229 -1.02 -4.91 12.11
N LEU A 230 -2.13 -4.41 11.51
CA LEU A 230 -2.48 -4.67 10.11
C LEU A 230 -1.35 -4.19 9.18
N GLY A 231 -0.86 -2.98 9.43
CA GLY A 231 0.34 -2.35 8.88
C GLY A 231 1.51 -3.30 8.67
N VAL A 232 1.97 -3.82 9.81
CA VAL A 232 3.09 -4.76 9.94
C VAL A 232 2.79 -6.10 9.30
N GLY A 233 1.57 -6.63 9.47
CA GLY A 233 1.15 -7.92 8.89
C GLY A 233 1.16 -7.90 7.36
N LEU A 234 0.65 -6.81 6.75
CA LEU A 234 0.67 -6.61 5.30
C LEU A 234 2.11 -6.47 4.77
N ALA A 235 2.97 -5.73 5.47
CA ALA A 235 4.39 -5.62 5.13
C ALA A 235 5.13 -6.97 5.24
N TRP A 236 4.83 -7.77 6.27
CA TRP A 236 5.33 -9.14 6.39
C TRP A 236 4.85 -10.02 5.25
N SER A 237 3.58 -9.91 4.83
CA SER A 237 3.06 -10.69 3.70
C SER A 237 3.80 -10.38 2.40
N LEU A 238 4.04 -9.09 2.10
CA LEU A 238 4.86 -8.68 0.96
C LEU A 238 6.27 -9.26 1.06
N HIS A 239 6.89 -9.18 2.23
CA HIS A 239 8.22 -9.75 2.44
C HIS A 239 8.24 -11.26 2.21
N ARG A 240 7.22 -11.97 2.70
CA ARG A 240 7.13 -13.43 2.67
C ARG A 240 6.80 -13.97 1.28
N PHE A 241 5.93 -13.30 0.54
CA PHE A 241 5.40 -13.77 -0.75
C PHE A 241 6.04 -13.10 -1.96
N GLY A 242 6.70 -11.95 -1.76
CA GLY A 242 7.42 -11.25 -2.81
C GLY A 242 6.49 -10.70 -3.89
N SER A 243 5.27 -10.29 -3.54
CA SER A 243 4.37 -9.60 -4.46
C SER A 243 3.46 -8.65 -3.69
N VAL A 244 3.28 -7.44 -4.20
CA VAL A 244 2.34 -6.45 -3.64
C VAL A 244 0.88 -6.88 -3.80
N LEU A 245 0.60 -7.87 -4.65
CA LEU A 245 -0.75 -8.41 -4.81
C LEU A 245 -1.26 -9.07 -3.52
N VAL A 246 -0.38 -9.71 -2.74
CA VAL A 246 -0.80 -10.36 -1.49
C VAL A 246 -1.33 -9.36 -0.47
N PRO A 247 -0.60 -8.27 -0.12
CA PRO A 247 -1.15 -7.27 0.78
C PRO A 247 -2.32 -6.50 0.15
N ILE A 248 -2.34 -6.23 -1.17
CA ILE A 248 -3.52 -5.60 -1.82
C ILE A 248 -4.78 -6.44 -1.58
N ILE A 249 -4.70 -7.74 -1.84
CA ILE A 249 -5.83 -8.65 -1.64
C ILE A 249 -6.17 -8.79 -0.16
N GLY A 250 -5.16 -8.90 0.71
CA GLY A 250 -5.38 -8.99 2.16
C GLY A 250 -6.05 -7.75 2.74
N HIS A 251 -5.63 -6.56 2.31
CA HIS A 251 -6.24 -5.31 2.71
C HIS A 251 -7.65 -5.17 2.12
N ALA A 252 -7.86 -5.52 0.85
CA ALA A 252 -9.19 -5.55 0.24
C ALA A 252 -10.15 -6.49 0.97
N VAL A 253 -9.70 -7.68 1.37
CA VAL A 253 -10.49 -8.63 2.15
C VAL A 253 -10.80 -8.08 3.54
N PHE A 254 -9.81 -7.48 4.22
CA PHE A 254 -10.04 -6.80 5.50
C PHE A 254 -11.13 -5.73 5.37
N ASN A 255 -11.04 -4.86 4.38
CA ASN A 255 -12.04 -3.81 4.14
C ASN A 255 -13.41 -4.39 3.74
N ALA A 256 -13.45 -5.43 2.90
CA ALA A 256 -14.68 -6.08 2.49
C ALA A 256 -15.44 -6.71 3.66
N ILE A 257 -14.72 -7.36 4.59
CA ILE A 257 -15.32 -7.93 5.79
C ILE A 257 -15.87 -6.80 6.68
N SER A 258 -15.08 -5.75 6.92
CA SER A 258 -15.50 -4.60 7.72
C SER A 258 -16.75 -3.93 7.16
N VAL A 259 -16.75 -3.57 5.87
CA VAL A 259 -17.90 -2.95 5.20
C VAL A 259 -19.11 -3.90 5.17
N GLY A 260 -18.88 -5.18 4.88
CA GLY A 260 -19.95 -6.19 4.85
C GLY A 260 -20.65 -6.36 6.19
N LEU A 261 -19.89 -6.42 7.28
CA LEU A 261 -20.45 -6.49 8.64
C LEU A 261 -21.20 -5.21 9.02
N THR A 262 -20.68 -4.04 8.63
CA THR A 262 -21.38 -2.76 8.82
C THR A 262 -22.75 -2.76 8.13
N LEU A 263 -22.81 -3.17 6.86
CA LEU A 263 -24.07 -3.23 6.09
C LEU A 263 -25.06 -4.27 6.63
N LEU A 264 -24.57 -5.41 7.11
CA LEU A 264 -25.41 -6.44 7.73
C LEU A 264 -25.95 -5.96 9.08
N GLY A 265 -25.11 -5.31 9.89
CA GLY A 265 -25.49 -4.74 11.19
C GLY A 265 -26.54 -3.65 11.06
N SER A 266 -26.36 -2.71 10.11
CA SER A 266 -27.32 -1.62 9.91
C SER A 266 -28.71 -2.16 9.52
N ARG A 267 -28.76 -3.09 8.56
CA ARG A 267 -30.03 -3.70 8.11
C ARG A 267 -30.71 -4.52 9.19
N PHE A 268 -29.95 -5.18 10.06
CA PHE A 268 -30.54 -5.93 11.17
C PHE A 268 -31.21 -4.99 12.17
N LEU A 269 -30.55 -3.88 12.53
CA LEU A 269 -31.10 -2.86 13.42
C LEU A 269 -32.34 -2.17 12.84
N ASP A 270 -32.43 -2.01 11.52
CA ASP A 270 -33.62 -1.46 10.85
C ASP A 270 -34.86 -2.38 10.90
N THR A 271 -34.67 -3.67 11.25
CA THR A 271 -35.73 -4.68 11.23
C THR A 271 -36.31 -5.03 12.61
N VAL A 272 -35.75 -4.51 13.70
CA VAL A 272 -36.16 -4.77 15.09
C VAL A 272 -36.60 -3.50 15.80
#